data_AF-A0A946CCU1-F1
#
_entry.id   AF-A0A946CCU1-F1
#
_cell.length_a   1.000
_cell.length_b   1.000
_cell.length_c   1.000
_cell.angle_alpha   90.00
_cell.angle_beta   90.00
_cell.angle_gamma   90.00
#
_symmetry.space_group_name_H-M   'P 1'
#
loop_
_entity.id
_entity.type
_entity.pdbx_description
1 polymer ?
#
loop_
_entity_poly.entity_id
_entity_poly.type
_entity_poly.pdbx_seq_one_letter_code
_entity_poly.pdbx_strand_id
1 'polypeptide(L)'
;METILHIPEAKKASSIKQVVSSLHDQGLEPKHDKKDWGDWINLPPNKTVISIASERGMTRSATIEFAEGEDDHLEIPIVTAFRELGWYGTDEDGEYQL
;
A
#
# COMPACT_ATOMS: atom_id res chain seq x y z
N MET A 1 -4.17 -1.78 -13.18
CA MET A 1 -3.86 -3.10 -12.59
C MET A 1 -4.15 -3.03 -11.10
N GLU A 2 -4.64 -4.09 -10.48
CA GLU A 2 -4.90 -4.14 -9.03
C GLU A 2 -3.92 -5.10 -8.35
N THR A 3 -3.33 -4.70 -7.22
CA THR A 3 -2.48 -5.56 -6.40
C THR A 3 -3.01 -5.60 -4.97
N ILE A 4 -3.34 -6.80 -4.49
CA ILE A 4 -3.84 -7.03 -3.14
C ILE A 4 -2.67 -7.31 -2.22
N LEU A 5 -2.57 -6.56 -1.14
CA LEU A 5 -1.51 -6.66 -0.15
C LEU A 5 -2.05 -6.97 1.23
N HIS A 6 -1.29 -7.74 2.01
CA HIS A 6 -1.63 -8.01 3.41
C HIS A 6 -0.43 -8.29 4.31
N ILE A 7 -0.69 -8.25 5.62
CA ILE A 7 0.20 -8.73 6.67
C ILE A 7 -0.41 -10.00 7.27
N PRO A 8 0.30 -11.14 7.29
CA PRO A 8 -0.16 -12.36 7.94
C PRO A 8 -0.62 -12.12 9.38
N GLU A 9 -1.70 -12.79 9.81
CA GLU A 9 -2.30 -12.57 11.14
C GLU A 9 -1.29 -12.74 12.28
N ALA A 10 -0.36 -13.69 12.13
CA ALA A 10 0.71 -13.97 13.09
C ALA A 10 1.73 -12.82 13.25
N LYS A 11 1.83 -11.89 12.29
CA LYS A 11 2.72 -10.72 12.35
C LYS A 11 2.01 -9.52 12.94
N LYS A 12 2.76 -8.51 13.40
CA LYS A 12 2.20 -7.27 13.93
C LYS A 12 1.68 -6.38 12.78
N ALA A 13 0.49 -5.81 12.96
CA ALA A 13 -0.07 -4.82 12.04
C ALA A 13 0.86 -3.59 11.88
N SER A 14 0.87 -2.99 10.70
CA SER A 14 1.53 -1.69 10.48
C SER A 14 0.59 -0.56 10.90
N SER A 15 1.14 0.54 11.39
CA SER A 15 0.37 1.79 11.49
C SER A 15 0.31 2.49 10.13
N ILE A 16 -0.75 3.26 9.89
CA ILE A 16 -0.86 4.08 8.66
C ILE A 16 0.34 5.03 8.51
N LYS A 17 0.83 5.57 9.62
CA LYS A 17 2.03 6.42 9.63
C LYS A 17 3.28 5.70 9.12
N GLN A 18 3.44 4.41 9.44
CA GLN A 18 4.56 3.62 8.92
C GLN A 18 4.43 3.39 7.42
N VAL A 19 3.22 3.13 6.92
CA VAL A 19 2.96 2.99 5.47
C VAL A 19 3.31 4.29 4.74
N VAL A 20 2.79 5.43 5.22
CA VAL A 20 3.08 6.75 4.64
C VAL A 20 4.58 7.08 4.70
N SER A 21 5.24 6.81 5.82
CA SER A 21 6.69 7.04 5.97
C SER A 21 7.49 6.19 4.98
N SER A 22 7.16 4.90 4.86
CA SER A 22 7.86 3.98 3.95
C SER A 22 7.72 4.43 2.49
N LEU A 23 6.53 4.88 2.08
CA LEU A 23 6.31 5.45 0.74
C LEU A 23 7.16 6.72 0.50
N HIS A 24 7.26 7.61 1.50
CA HIS A 24 8.16 8.76 1.43
C HIS A 24 9.64 8.36 1.32
N ASP A 25 10.07 7.33 2.03
CA ASP A 25 11.46 6.84 2.00
C ASP A 25 11.83 6.31 0.60
N GLN A 26 10.84 5.85 -0.18
CA GLN A 26 11.00 5.46 -1.59
C GLN A 26 10.89 6.64 -2.58
N GLY A 27 10.86 7.87 -2.09
CA GLY A 27 10.83 9.08 -2.91
C GLY A 27 9.45 9.46 -3.45
N LEU A 28 8.37 8.87 -2.93
CA LEU A 28 7.00 9.20 -3.30
C LEU A 28 6.46 10.38 -2.47
N GLU A 29 5.36 10.99 -2.94
CA GLU A 29 4.65 12.07 -2.25
C GLU A 29 3.24 11.63 -1.79
N PRO A 30 3.11 10.63 -0.91
CA PRO A 30 1.81 10.14 -0.44
C PRO A 30 0.98 11.20 0.28
N LYS A 31 -0.28 11.31 -0.13
CA LYS A 31 -1.31 12.09 0.54
C LYS A 31 -2.30 11.15 1.21
N HIS A 32 -2.25 11.13 2.54
CA HIS A 32 -3.19 10.35 3.35
C HIS A 32 -4.52 11.10 3.51
N ASP A 33 -5.58 10.52 2.96
CA ASP A 33 -6.95 10.97 3.09
C ASP A 33 -7.71 10.02 4.03
N LYS A 34 -7.91 10.47 5.27
CA LYS A 34 -8.67 9.72 6.27
C LYS A 34 -10.17 9.81 6.02
N LYS A 35 -10.86 8.66 5.92
CA LYS A 35 -12.33 8.57 5.90
C LYS A 35 -12.83 7.73 7.08
N ASP A 36 -14.13 7.81 7.35
CA ASP A 36 -14.77 7.06 8.43
C ASP A 36 -14.93 5.55 8.14
N TRP A 37 -14.79 5.16 6.87
CA TRP A 37 -14.99 3.78 6.37
C TRP A 37 -13.72 3.13 5.79
N GLY A 38 -12.58 3.83 5.81
CA GLY A 38 -11.31 3.37 5.25
C GLY A 38 -10.34 4.53 5.03
N ASP A 39 -9.04 4.25 4.95
CA ASP A 39 -8.02 5.25 4.65
C ASP A 39 -7.59 5.13 3.19
N TRP A 40 -7.40 6.25 2.51
CA TRP A 40 -6.83 6.28 1.17
C TRP A 40 -5.46 6.96 1.19
N ILE A 41 -4.52 6.45 0.39
CA ILE A 41 -3.27 7.14 0.09
C ILE A 41 -3.23 7.41 -1.41
N ASN A 42 -3.31 8.69 -1.77
CA ASN A 42 -3.16 9.15 -3.15
C ASN A 42 -1.68 9.46 -3.42
N LEU A 43 -1.18 9.18 -4.62
CA LEU A 43 0.21 9.43 -5.01
C LEU A 43 0.28 10.44 -6.17
N PRO A 44 0.17 11.76 -5.96
CA PRO A 44 0.24 12.75 -7.05
C PRO A 44 1.64 12.87 -7.67
N PRO A 45 1.77 13.32 -8.94
CA PRO A 45 0.70 13.65 -9.88
C PRO A 45 -0.04 12.42 -10.42
N ASN A 46 0.36 11.25 -9.97
CA ASN A 46 -0.15 9.99 -10.42
C ASN A 46 -1.57 9.72 -9.91
N LYS A 47 -2.35 8.99 -10.72
CA LYS A 47 -3.72 8.59 -10.40
C LYS A 47 -3.77 7.26 -9.65
N THR A 48 -2.61 6.72 -9.27
CA THR A 48 -2.50 5.54 -8.44
C THR A 48 -3.04 5.83 -7.03
N VAL A 49 -3.91 4.93 -6.55
CA VAL A 49 -4.56 5.01 -5.24
C VAL A 49 -4.27 3.75 -4.46
N ILE A 50 -3.92 3.90 -3.18
CA ILE A 50 -3.79 2.79 -2.24
C ILE A 50 -4.97 2.87 -1.26
N SER A 51 -5.89 1.93 -1.39
CA SER A 51 -7.01 1.75 -0.46
C SER A 51 -6.55 0.93 0.74
N ILE A 52 -6.70 1.44 1.96
CA ILE A 52 -6.24 0.78 3.18
C ILE A 52 -7.43 0.51 4.11
N ALA A 53 -7.60 -0.77 4.47
CA ALA A 53 -8.49 -1.15 5.56
C ALA A 53 -7.77 -0.90 6.88
N SER A 54 -8.23 0.11 7.63
CA SER A 54 -7.62 0.49 8.90
C SER A 54 -8.63 0.44 10.04
N GLU A 55 -8.15 0.00 11.20
CA GLU A 55 -8.89 0.06 12.46
C GLU A 55 -8.01 0.77 13.49
N ARG A 56 -8.50 1.88 14.04
CA ARG A 56 -7.78 2.70 15.05
C ARG A 56 -6.35 3.09 14.60
N GLY A 57 -6.16 3.32 13.30
CA GLY A 57 -4.87 3.73 12.71
C GLY A 57 -3.87 2.60 12.48
N MET A 58 -4.29 1.34 12.68
CA MET A 58 -3.54 0.14 12.35
C MET A 58 -4.15 -0.55 11.13
N THR A 59 -3.32 -1.22 10.34
CA THR A 59 -3.75 -1.90 9.12
C THR A 59 -2.99 -3.20 8.89
N ARG A 60 -3.65 -4.12 8.20
CA ARG A 60 -3.12 -5.40 7.74
C ARG A 60 -3.46 -5.70 6.29
N SER A 61 -4.21 -4.84 5.61
CA SER A 61 -4.62 -5.07 4.23
C SER A 61 -4.73 -3.76 3.47
N ALA A 62 -4.32 -3.83 2.22
CA ALA A 62 -4.35 -2.73 1.29
C ALA A 62 -4.57 -3.25 -0.13
N THR A 63 -5.18 -2.42 -0.96
CA THR A 63 -5.32 -2.65 -2.38
C THR A 63 -4.65 -1.49 -3.11
N ILE A 64 -3.75 -1.80 -4.03
CA ILE A 64 -3.12 -0.79 -4.90
C ILE A 64 -3.85 -0.81 -6.23
N GLU A 65 -4.43 0.32 -6.62
CA GLU A 65 -5.04 0.54 -7.92
C GLU A 65 -4.11 1.42 -8.75
N PHE A 66 -3.34 0.79 -9.64
CA PHE A 66 -2.49 1.50 -10.60
C PHE A 66 -3.33 2.09 -11.72
N ALA A 67 -3.13 3.37 -12.02
CA ALA A 67 -3.81 3.99 -13.14
C ALA A 67 -3.23 3.52 -14.49
N GLU A 68 -4.12 3.29 -15.46
CA GLU A 68 -3.72 2.83 -16.79
C GLU A 68 -2.86 3.89 -17.51
N GLY A 69 -1.74 3.45 -18.07
CA GLY A 69 -0.82 4.31 -18.81
C GLY A 69 0.16 5.11 -17.94
N GLU A 70 0.21 4.84 -16.63
CA GLU A 70 1.28 5.34 -15.77
C GLU A 70 2.54 4.48 -15.89
N ASP A 71 3.68 5.14 -15.68
CA ASP A 71 5.01 4.58 -15.84
C ASP A 71 5.24 3.40 -14.87
N ASP A 72 5.76 2.27 -15.37
CA ASP A 72 6.16 1.10 -14.57
C ASP A 72 7.12 1.47 -13.42
N HIS A 73 7.71 2.67 -13.49
CA HIS A 73 8.55 3.28 -12.46
C HIS A 73 7.86 3.53 -11.11
N LEU A 74 6.53 3.50 -11.00
CA LEU A 74 5.82 3.67 -9.71
C LEU A 74 5.58 2.36 -8.98
N GLU A 75 5.44 1.26 -9.70
CA GLU A 75 5.15 -0.04 -9.10
C GLU A 75 6.31 -0.48 -8.19
N ILE A 76 7.54 -0.36 -8.69
CA ILE A 76 8.76 -0.74 -7.95
C ILE A 76 8.86 -0.03 -6.58
N PRO A 77 8.81 1.31 -6.47
CA PRO A 77 8.91 1.99 -5.18
C PRO A 77 7.73 1.68 -4.25
N ILE A 78 6.50 1.54 -4.76
CA ILE A 78 5.35 1.19 -3.92
C ILE A 78 5.52 -0.22 -3.35
N VAL A 79 5.81 -1.21 -4.20
CA VAL A 79 6.04 -2.59 -3.76
C VAL A 79 7.20 -2.67 -2.76
N THR A 80 8.28 -1.93 -3.01
CA THR A 80 9.44 -1.88 -2.09
C THR A 80 9.06 -1.33 -0.72
N ALA A 81 8.26 -0.25 -0.66
CA ALA A 81 7.79 0.31 0.60
C ALA A 81 7.01 -0.71 1.45
N PHE A 82 6.17 -1.53 0.81
CA PHE A 82 5.40 -2.57 1.48
C PHE A 82 6.25 -3.80 1.86
N ARG A 83 7.20 -4.20 0.99
CA ARG A 83 8.18 -5.25 1.26
C ARG A 83 8.99 -4.96 2.53
N GLU A 84 9.49 -3.73 2.68
CA GLU A 84 10.27 -3.31 3.85
C GLU A 84 9.47 -3.35 5.16
N LEU A 85 8.14 -3.17 5.07
CA LEU A 85 7.23 -3.34 6.20
C LEU A 85 6.83 -4.80 6.46
N GLY A 86 7.28 -5.73 5.61
CA GLY A 86 7.04 -7.17 5.74
C GLY A 86 5.66 -7.62 5.27
N TRP A 87 5.05 -6.87 4.35
CA TRP A 87 3.80 -7.22 3.69
C TRP A 87 4.02 -8.24 2.57
N TYR A 88 2.93 -8.88 2.17
CA TYR A 88 2.85 -9.90 1.15
C TYR A 88 1.86 -9.47 0.08
N GLY A 89 2.04 -9.99 -1.13
CA GLY A 89 1.04 -9.91 -2.18
C GLY A 89 0.16 -11.15 -2.18
N THR A 90 -1.05 -11.02 -2.72
CA THR A 90 -1.93 -12.15 -3.03
C THR A 90 -2.41 -12.05 -4.47
N ASP A 91 -2.30 -13.14 -5.21
CA ASP A 91 -2.88 -13.31 -6.55
C ASP A 91 -3.64 -14.65 -6.67
N GLU A 92 -3.90 -15.11 -7.89
CA GLU A 92 -4.64 -16.36 -8.18
C GLU A 92 -3.90 -17.61 -7.70
N ASP A 93 -2.56 -17.58 -7.59
CA ASP A 93 -1.72 -18.69 -7.14
C ASP A 93 -1.50 -18.66 -5.60
N GLY A 94 -1.89 -17.58 -4.95
CA GLY A 94 -1.92 -17.44 -3.49
C GLY A 94 -1.02 -16.33 -2.97
N GLU A 95 -0.57 -16.48 -1.72
CA GLU A 95 0.31 -15.52 -1.05
C GLU A 95 1.74 -15.62 -1.59
N TYR A 96 2.35 -14.49 -1.92
CA TYR A 96 3.76 -14.38 -2.28
C TYR A 96 4.45 -13.27 -1.51
N GLN A 97 5.75 -13.46 -1.28
CA GLN A 97 6.58 -12.44 -0.66
C GLN A 97 6.84 -11.31 -1.67
N LEU A 98 6.55 -10.06 -1.25
CA LEU A 98 6.82 -8.87 -2.04
C LEU A 98 8.31 -8.68 -2.28
#